data_AF-A0A949K212-F1
#
_entry.id   AF-A0A949K212-F1
#
_cell.length_a   1.000
_cell.length_b   1.000
_cell.length_c   1.000
_cell.angle_alpha   90.00
_cell.angle_beta   90.00
_cell.angle_gamma   90.00
#
_symmetry.space_group_name_H-M   'P 1'
#
loop_
_entity.id
_entity.type
_entity.pdbx_description
1 polymer ?
#
loop_
_entity_poly.entity_id
_entity_poly.type
_entity_poly.pdbx_seq_one_letter_code
_entity_poly.pdbx_strand_id
1 'polypeptide(L)'
;MKNHTENIHTNTPNRYTGFPPANLTDESWQAMFRDLKNQIHSSKYTKLYGGSAHFRISGQLSLPETGDTQFQHYKLYINDVLRQIRKGNIEYCYYIYQICDLLKFEHDALKTRYDPAGRYFEVWL
;
A
#
# COMPACT_ATOMS: atom_id res chain seq x y z
N MET A 1 -21.64 -12.43 -42.45
CA MET A 1 -22.10 -11.97 -41.13
C MET A 1 -20.94 -12.11 -40.17
N LYS A 2 -20.29 -11.00 -39.80
CA LYS A 2 -19.14 -11.01 -38.89
C LYS A 2 -19.68 -10.77 -37.48
N ASN A 3 -19.58 -11.78 -36.62
CA ASN A 3 -20.01 -11.69 -35.23
C ASN A 3 -19.13 -10.66 -34.50
N HIS A 4 -19.74 -9.58 -34.06
CA HIS A 4 -19.14 -8.61 -33.14
C HIS A 4 -19.16 -9.25 -31.75
N THR A 5 -18.05 -9.84 -31.34
CA THR A 5 -17.85 -10.24 -29.95
C THR A 5 -17.43 -8.99 -29.20
N GLU A 6 -18.37 -8.35 -28.52
CA GLU A 6 -18.08 -7.26 -27.60
C GLU A 6 -17.14 -7.79 -26.51
N ASN A 7 -15.92 -7.26 -26.50
CA ASN A 7 -14.93 -7.53 -25.47
C ASN A 7 -15.43 -6.88 -24.17
N ILE A 8 -15.99 -7.70 -23.29
CA ILE A 8 -16.36 -7.32 -21.94
C ILE A 8 -15.05 -6.98 -21.22
N HIS A 9 -14.72 -5.69 -21.16
CA HIS A 9 -13.58 -5.20 -20.40
C HIS A 9 -13.88 -5.48 -18.93
N THR A 10 -13.38 -6.62 -18.45
CA THR A 10 -13.54 -7.00 -17.04
C THR A 10 -12.96 -5.88 -16.21
N ASN A 11 -13.79 -5.32 -15.33
CA ASN A 11 -13.48 -4.25 -14.41
C ASN A 11 -12.58 -4.76 -13.26
N THR A 12 -11.62 -5.62 -13.61
CA THR A 12 -10.65 -6.19 -12.69
C THR A 12 -9.51 -5.19 -12.59
N PRO A 13 -9.28 -4.56 -11.42
CA PRO A 13 -8.21 -3.61 -11.25
C PRO A 13 -6.88 -4.28 -11.61
N ASN A 14 -6.16 -3.67 -12.55
CA ASN A 14 -4.85 -4.13 -12.94
C ASN A 14 -3.90 -4.04 -11.73
N ARG A 15 -3.63 -5.19 -11.11
CA ARG A 15 -2.72 -5.33 -9.95
C ARG A 15 -1.28 -4.88 -10.26
N TYR A 16 -0.94 -4.64 -11.53
CA TYR A 16 0.43 -4.41 -11.99
C TYR A 16 0.86 -2.94 -12.09
N THR A 17 -0.06 -1.96 -12.05
CA THR A 17 0.32 -0.53 -12.03
C THR A 17 0.38 0.06 -10.63
N GLY A 18 -0.25 -0.58 -9.64
CA GLY A 18 -0.29 -0.13 -8.24
C GLY A 18 -1.16 1.09 -7.97
N PHE A 19 -1.50 1.88 -8.99
CA PHE A 19 -2.35 3.06 -8.87
C PHE A 19 -3.84 2.68 -8.74
N PRO A 20 -4.63 3.42 -7.95
CA PRO A 20 -6.08 3.28 -7.95
C PRO A 20 -6.66 3.58 -9.35
N PRO A 21 -7.61 2.76 -9.84
CA PRO A 21 -8.40 3.06 -11.04
C PRO A 21 -9.02 4.46 -10.98
N ALA A 22 -9.16 5.12 -12.13
CA ALA A 22 -9.65 6.51 -12.18
C ALA A 22 -11.07 6.68 -11.65
N ASN A 23 -11.90 5.64 -11.75
CA ASN A 23 -13.28 5.58 -11.28
C ASN A 23 -13.42 4.79 -9.97
N LEU A 24 -12.33 4.54 -9.25
CA LEU A 24 -12.40 3.86 -7.96
C LEU A 24 -13.24 4.71 -7.00
N THR A 25 -14.13 4.05 -6.29
CA THR A 25 -14.91 4.63 -5.18
C THR A 25 -14.51 3.93 -3.89
N ASP A 26 -14.84 4.50 -2.73
CA ASP A 26 -14.57 3.80 -1.48
C ASP A 26 -15.33 2.48 -1.40
N GLU A 27 -16.58 2.39 -1.89
CA GLU A 27 -17.37 1.17 -1.84
C GLU A 27 -16.74 0.03 -2.65
N SER A 28 -16.27 0.35 -3.87
CA SER A 28 -15.55 -0.62 -4.72
C SER A 28 -14.17 -0.97 -4.15
N TRP A 29 -13.49 0.00 -3.52
CA TRP A 29 -12.26 -0.24 -2.78
C TRP A 29 -12.48 -1.17 -1.58
N GLN A 30 -13.51 -0.96 -0.74
CA GLN A 30 -13.80 -1.82 0.40
C GLN A 30 -14.08 -3.27 -0.02
N ALA A 31 -14.71 -3.48 -1.18
CA ALA A 31 -14.87 -4.82 -1.75
C ALA A 31 -13.52 -5.45 -2.11
N MET A 32 -12.67 -4.70 -2.81
CA MET A 32 -11.31 -5.14 -3.16
C MET A 32 -10.46 -5.42 -1.92
N PHE A 33 -10.52 -4.56 -0.90
CA PHE A 33 -9.74 -4.69 0.32
C PHE A 33 -10.08 -5.98 1.08
N ARG A 34 -11.37 -6.39 1.10
CA ARG A 34 -11.78 -7.69 1.64
C ARG A 34 -11.15 -8.86 0.86
N ASP A 35 -11.13 -8.78 -0.47
CA ASP A 35 -10.50 -9.81 -1.29
C ASP A 35 -8.98 -9.87 -1.08
N LEU A 36 -8.32 -8.72 -0.87
CA LEU A 36 -6.90 -8.64 -0.56
C LEU A 36 -6.58 -9.27 0.80
N LYS A 37 -7.40 -9.04 1.84
CA LYS A 37 -7.26 -9.72 3.13
C LYS A 37 -7.32 -11.25 2.98
N ASN A 38 -8.17 -11.77 2.10
CA ASN A 38 -8.25 -13.22 1.87
C ASN A 38 -7.02 -13.80 1.13
N GLN A 39 -6.31 -12.98 0.35
CA GLN A 39 -5.18 -13.42 -0.49
C GLN A 39 -3.82 -13.23 0.20
N ILE A 40 -3.71 -12.26 1.10
CA ILE A 40 -2.43 -11.88 1.71
C ILE A 40 -2.31 -12.57 3.06
N HIS A 41 -1.27 -13.39 3.22
CA HIS A 41 -0.98 -14.00 4.51
C HIS A 41 -0.19 -13.05 5.41
N SER A 42 -0.48 -13.11 6.71
CA SER A 42 0.29 -12.40 7.72
C SER A 42 1.74 -12.87 7.75
N SER A 43 2.64 -11.92 7.97
CA SER A 43 4.05 -12.14 8.14
C SER A 43 4.36 -12.48 9.59
N LYS A 44 5.35 -13.35 9.81
CA LYS A 44 5.94 -13.57 11.13
C LYS A 44 6.79 -12.38 11.63
N TYR A 45 7.13 -11.46 10.73
CA TYR A 45 7.89 -10.27 11.05
C TYR A 45 6.95 -9.11 11.37
N THR A 46 7.46 -8.10 12.08
CA THR A 46 6.66 -6.92 12.45
C THR A 46 6.86 -5.72 11.52
N LYS A 47 7.79 -5.81 10.57
CA LYS A 47 8.16 -4.74 9.64
C LYS A 47 8.88 -5.30 8.40
N LEU A 48 9.00 -4.48 7.37
CA LEU A 48 9.71 -4.85 6.14
C LEU A 48 11.23 -4.93 6.39
N TYR A 49 11.86 -6.04 5.99
CA TYR A 49 13.27 -6.34 6.18
C TYR A 49 14.01 -6.54 4.83
N GLY A 50 15.35 -6.44 4.84
CA GLY A 50 16.20 -6.50 3.64
C GLY A 50 16.81 -5.14 3.23
N GLY A 51 17.85 -5.15 2.40
CA GLY A 51 18.62 -3.96 1.98
C GLY A 51 19.44 -3.35 3.12
N SER A 52 20.74 -3.08 2.89
CA SER A 52 21.66 -2.58 3.91
C SER A 52 21.06 -1.39 4.67
N ALA A 53 21.11 -1.45 5.99
CA ALA A 53 20.40 -0.55 6.89
C ALA A 53 21.40 0.39 7.54
N HIS A 54 21.32 1.70 7.29
CA HIS A 54 21.85 2.68 8.23
C HIS A 54 20.98 3.95 8.28
N PHE A 55 20.99 4.53 9.48
CA PHE A 55 20.43 5.80 9.95
C PHE A 55 19.03 5.85 10.56
N ARG A 56 18.99 6.49 11.74
CA ARG A 56 17.86 6.73 12.63
C ARG A 56 17.32 8.12 12.29
N ILE A 57 16.02 8.26 12.02
CA ILE A 57 15.42 9.58 11.83
C ILE A 57 14.79 10.05 13.16
N SER A 58 15.60 10.80 13.91
CA SER A 58 15.17 11.97 14.66
C SER A 58 15.89 13.20 14.08
N GLY A 59 15.26 13.87 13.13
CA GLY A 59 15.50 15.30 12.88
C GLY A 59 16.69 15.78 12.05
N GLN A 60 17.65 14.95 11.63
CA GLN A 60 18.74 15.39 10.74
C GLN A 60 19.08 14.33 9.68
N LEU A 61 18.97 14.73 8.41
CA LEU A 61 19.22 13.89 7.25
C LEU A 61 20.74 13.80 7.02
N SER A 62 21.37 12.72 7.45
CA SER A 62 22.71 12.33 6.97
C SER A 62 22.54 11.30 5.86
N LEU A 63 22.67 11.73 4.61
CA LEU A 63 22.64 10.85 3.43
C LEU A 63 23.93 10.01 3.38
N PRO A 64 23.86 8.70 3.09
CA PRO A 64 25.05 7.91 2.79
C PRO A 64 25.72 8.41 1.50
N GLU A 65 27.06 8.40 1.46
CA GLU A 65 27.87 8.83 0.29
C GLU A 65 27.71 7.94 -0.96
N THR A 66 26.93 6.85 -0.87
CA THR A 66 26.51 6.02 -1.99
C THR A 66 24.99 6.01 -2.03
N GLY A 67 24.40 6.54 -3.10
CA GLY A 67 22.97 6.83 -3.19
C GLY A 67 22.07 5.67 -2.75
N ASP A 68 21.07 6.01 -1.93
CA ASP A 68 20.06 5.06 -1.50
C ASP A 68 19.34 4.44 -2.70
N THR A 69 19.19 3.12 -2.70
CA THR A 69 18.35 2.42 -3.66
C THR A 69 16.87 2.77 -3.44
N GLN A 70 16.07 2.81 -4.51
CA GLN A 70 14.61 3.06 -4.42
C GLN A 70 13.92 2.10 -3.42
N PHE A 71 14.43 0.87 -3.29
CA PHE A 71 13.93 -0.11 -2.32
C PHE A 71 14.19 0.30 -0.86
N GLN A 72 15.34 0.91 -0.56
CA GLN A 72 15.63 1.38 0.80
C GLN A 72 14.67 2.50 1.23
N HIS A 73 14.41 3.47 0.35
CA HIS A 73 13.42 4.53 0.62
C HIS A 73 12.02 3.97 0.81
N TYR A 74 11.59 3.06 -0.06
CA TYR A 74 10.29 2.40 0.06
C TYR A 74 10.14 1.65 1.38
N LYS A 75 11.17 0.89 1.78
CA LYS A 75 11.21 0.18 3.06
C LYS A 75 11.08 1.14 4.25
N LEU A 76 11.81 2.26 4.23
CA LEU A 76 11.73 3.27 5.29
C LEU A 76 10.32 3.85 5.38
N TYR A 77 9.72 4.18 4.24
CA TYR A 77 8.36 4.67 4.15
C TYR A 77 7.34 3.69 4.78
N ILE A 78 7.31 2.42 4.34
CA ILE A 78 6.37 1.42 4.88
C ILE A 78 6.58 1.23 6.39
N ASN A 79 7.84 1.18 6.84
CA ASN A 79 8.14 0.99 8.25
C ASN A 79 7.75 2.21 9.10
N ASP A 80 7.81 3.42 8.55
CA ASP A 80 7.31 4.60 9.24
C ASP A 80 5.78 4.61 9.32
N VAL A 81 5.08 4.31 8.23
CA VAL A 81 3.62 4.19 8.24
C VAL A 81 3.16 3.18 9.30
N LEU A 82 3.77 1.98 9.34
CA LEU A 82 3.50 0.99 10.39
C LEU A 82 3.72 1.54 11.80
N ARG A 83 4.80 2.30 12.01
CA ARG A 83 5.11 2.91 13.30
C ARG A 83 4.04 3.92 13.72
N GLN A 84 3.52 4.71 12.78
CA GLN A 84 2.53 5.75 13.06
C GLN A 84 1.14 5.18 13.30
N ILE A 85 0.67 4.26 12.46
CA ILE A 85 -0.66 3.65 12.64
C ILE A 85 -0.74 2.84 13.94
N ARG A 86 0.36 2.21 14.37
CA ARG A 86 0.47 1.55 15.68
C ARG A 86 0.41 2.50 16.88
N LYS A 87 0.67 3.79 16.67
CA LYS A 87 0.48 4.83 17.68
C LYS A 87 -0.95 5.41 17.68
N GLY A 88 -1.82 4.94 16.79
CA GLY A 88 -3.18 5.43 16.61
C GLY A 88 -3.32 6.61 15.66
N ASN A 89 -2.27 6.94 14.90
CA ASN A 89 -2.35 7.98 13.87
C ASN A 89 -2.98 7.43 12.57
N ILE A 90 -3.53 8.35 11.76
CA ILE A 90 -3.98 8.06 10.39
C ILE A 90 -2.83 8.45 9.45
N GLU A 91 -2.50 7.55 8.53
CA GLU A 91 -1.48 7.77 7.49
C GLU A 91 -2.09 7.67 6.10
N TYR A 92 -1.34 8.13 5.10
CA TYR A 92 -1.83 8.21 3.72
C TYR A 92 -0.96 7.38 2.78
N CYS A 93 -1.59 6.52 1.99
CA CYS A 93 -0.96 5.72 0.94
C CYS A 93 -1.53 6.10 -0.43
N TYR A 94 -0.71 6.07 -1.47
CA TYR A 94 -1.12 6.44 -2.84
C TYR A 94 -1.25 5.23 -3.77
N TYR A 95 -0.75 4.08 -3.31
CA TYR A 95 -0.68 2.88 -4.11
C TYR A 95 -1.22 1.67 -3.36
N ILE A 96 -1.91 0.79 -4.08
CA ILE A 96 -2.51 -0.43 -3.53
C ILE A 96 -1.42 -1.38 -3.00
N TYR A 97 -0.25 -1.45 -3.64
CA TYR A 97 0.84 -2.32 -3.17
C TYR A 97 1.37 -1.91 -1.79
N GLN A 98 1.29 -0.61 -1.43
CA GLN A 98 1.64 -0.14 -0.09
C GLN A 98 0.72 -0.76 0.95
N ILE A 99 -0.58 -0.76 0.67
CA ILE A 99 -1.60 -1.36 1.54
C ILE A 99 -1.41 -2.88 1.63
N CYS A 100 -1.09 -3.54 0.51
CA CYS A 100 -0.75 -4.96 0.52
C CYS A 100 0.45 -5.28 1.42
N ASP A 101 1.48 -4.42 1.44
CA ASP A 101 2.61 -4.58 2.35
C ASP A 101 2.22 -4.32 3.80
N LEU A 102 1.35 -3.34 4.09
CA LEU A 102 0.82 -3.11 5.44
C LEU A 102 -0.03 -4.30 5.94
N LEU A 103 -0.86 -4.90 5.07
CA LEU A 103 -1.67 -6.08 5.38
C LEU A 103 -0.84 -7.29 5.82
N LYS A 104 0.40 -7.41 5.36
CA LYS A 104 1.31 -8.46 5.84
C LYS A 104 1.59 -8.32 7.34
N PHE A 105 1.57 -7.12 7.90
CA PHE A 105 1.99 -6.86 9.27
C PHE A 105 0.82 -6.59 10.21
N GLU A 106 -0.25 -5.98 9.72
CA GLU A 106 -1.45 -5.61 10.49
C GLU A 106 -2.71 -6.22 9.87
N HIS A 107 -2.67 -7.51 9.56
CA HIS A 107 -3.66 -8.20 8.74
C HIS A 107 -5.12 -8.00 9.20
N ASP A 108 -5.38 -8.27 10.47
CA ASP A 108 -6.74 -8.27 11.02
C ASP A 108 -7.19 -6.85 11.40
N ALA A 109 -6.27 -6.05 11.94
CA ALA A 109 -6.55 -4.73 12.50
C ALA A 109 -6.59 -3.61 11.45
N LEU A 110 -5.85 -3.72 10.35
CA LEU A 110 -5.74 -2.64 9.36
C LEU A 110 -7.10 -2.30 8.77
N LYS A 111 -7.42 -1.00 8.83
CA LYS A 111 -8.58 -0.36 8.22
C LYS A 111 -8.09 0.65 7.19
N THR A 112 -8.89 0.84 6.14
CA THR A 112 -8.58 1.78 5.07
C THR A 112 -9.83 2.48 4.57
N ARG A 113 -9.66 3.67 4.00
CA ARG A 113 -10.70 4.42 3.26
C ARG A 113 -10.08 5.06 2.04
N TYR A 114 -10.71 4.95 0.88
CA TYR A 114 -10.26 5.61 -0.35
C TYR A 114 -10.94 6.97 -0.52
N ASP A 115 -10.15 8.00 -0.81
CA ASP A 115 -10.64 9.32 -1.20
C ASP A 115 -10.47 9.51 -2.72
N PRO A 116 -11.57 9.57 -3.50
CA PRO A 116 -11.51 9.77 -4.94
C PRO A 116 -10.99 11.15 -5.38
N ALA A 117 -11.21 12.20 -4.58
CA ALA A 117 -10.79 13.56 -4.90
C ALA A 117 -9.27 13.72 -4.73
N GLY A 118 -8.73 13.18 -3.63
CA GLY A 118 -7.30 13.18 -3.34
C GLY A 118 -6.52 12.04 -4.00
N ARG A 119 -7.20 11.01 -4.49
CA ARG A 119 -6.62 9.77 -5.04
C ARG A 119 -5.61 9.11 -4.10
N TYR A 120 -5.97 9.04 -2.83
CA TYR A 120 -5.18 8.38 -1.80
C TYR A 120 -6.06 7.49 -0.92
N PHE A 121 -5.40 6.65 -0.14
CA PHE A 121 -6.00 5.79 0.87
C PHE A 121 -5.55 6.27 2.24
N GLU A 122 -6.50 6.55 3.10
CA GLU A 122 -6.26 6.69 4.53
C GLU A 122 -6.11 5.30 5.13
N VAL A 123 -5.15 5.12 6.02
CA VAL A 123 -4.88 3.85 6.69
C VAL A 123 -4.68 4.05 8.19
N TRP A 124 -5.28 3.18 9.00
CA TRP A 124 -5.21 3.21 10.46
C TRP A 124 -5.51 1.83 11.06
N LEU A 125 -5.34 1.68 12.38
CA LEU A 125 -5.70 0.47 13.14
C LEU A 125 -7.00 0.68 13.92
#